data_AF-A0A7S3IAJ5-F1
#
_entry.id   AF-A0A7S3IAJ5-F1
#
_cell.length_a   1.000
_cell.length_b   1.000
_cell.length_c   1.000
_cell.angle_alpha   90.00
_cell.angle_beta   90.00
_cell.angle_gamma   90.00
#
_symmetry.space_group_name_H-M   'P 1'
#
loop_
_entity.id
_entity.type
_entity.pdbx_description
1 polymer ?
#
loop_
_entity_poly.entity_id
_entity_poly.type
_entity_poly.pdbx_seq_one_letter_code
_entity_poly.pdbx_strand_id
1 'polypeptide(L)'
;ARNSEMIDLLENTRKNRLVVVDGELGVGKTLLVKTTARYACERKLFKHGVIYLDCKDVTNAGKINQMLAEELKNPWSKSREELCRTMDRLQVLVILDNLDLIAKRHEEHFNQKITYMLERTSFPK
;
A
#
# COMPACT_ATOMS: atom_id res chain seq x y z
N ALA A 1 -22.09 -0.67 10.57
CA ALA A 1 -20.85 -0.54 11.36
C ALA A 1 -19.66 -1.06 10.54
N ARG A 2 -19.28 -2.35 10.60
CA ARG A 2 -18.08 -2.82 9.87
C ARG A 2 -18.22 -2.88 8.34
N ASN A 3 -19.38 -3.29 7.84
CA ASN A 3 -19.62 -3.31 6.38
C ASN A 3 -19.67 -1.91 5.77
N SER A 4 -20.18 -0.91 6.51
CA SER A 4 -20.15 0.49 6.07
C SER A 4 -18.72 1.02 6.05
N GLU A 5 -17.92 0.78 7.10
CA GLU A 5 -16.49 1.13 7.12
C GLU A 5 -15.71 0.54 5.93
N MET A 6 -16.00 -0.72 5.58
CA MET A 6 -15.38 -1.37 4.42
C MET A 6 -15.77 -0.70 3.10
N ILE A 7 -17.06 -0.37 2.93
CA ILE A 7 -17.55 0.33 1.73
C ILE A 7 -16.92 1.72 1.63
N ASP A 8 -16.85 2.45 2.75
CA ASP A 8 -16.27 3.78 2.82
C ASP A 8 -14.76 3.75 2.51
N LEU A 9 -14.03 2.78 3.09
CA LEU A 9 -12.62 2.57 2.80
C LEU A 9 -12.41 2.24 1.32
N LEU A 10 -13.27 1.40 0.75
CA LEU A 10 -13.17 1.03 -0.65
C LEU A 10 -13.43 2.22 -1.59
N GLU A 11 -14.48 3.00 -1.32
CA GLU A 11 -14.80 4.21 -2.09
C GLU A 11 -13.70 5.26 -1.98
N ASN A 12 -13.13 5.45 -0.79
CA ASN A 12 -11.96 6.31 -0.61
C ASN A 12 -10.74 5.80 -1.39
N THR A 13 -10.50 4.48 -1.40
CA THR A 13 -9.39 3.88 -2.15
C THR A 13 -9.54 4.05 -3.66
N ARG A 14 -10.78 4.13 -4.17
CA ARG A 14 -11.04 4.39 -5.59
C ARG A 14 -10.87 5.86 -5.98
N LYS A 15 -11.13 6.79 -5.05
CA LYS A 15 -11.12 8.24 -5.29
C LYS A 15 -9.80 8.91 -4.90
N ASN A 16 -8.95 8.24 -4.14
CA ASN A 16 -7.71 8.79 -3.61
C ASN A 16 -6.52 7.88 -3.90
N ARG A 17 -5.35 8.48 -4.09
CA ARG A 17 -4.09 7.74 -4.33
C ARG A 17 -3.47 7.16 -3.06
N LEU A 18 -3.77 7.80 -1.94
CA LEU A 18 -3.29 7.45 -0.62
C LEU A 18 -4.50 7.48 0.31
N VAL A 19 -4.71 6.40 1.03
CA VAL A 19 -5.67 6.33 2.12
C VAL A 19 -4.92 5.85 3.35
N VAL A 20 -5.01 6.62 4.41
CA VAL A 20 -4.42 6.27 5.71
C VAL A 20 -5.53 5.69 6.58
N VAL A 21 -5.27 4.52 7.16
CA VAL A 21 -6.15 3.89 8.13
C VAL A 21 -5.44 3.90 9.48
N ASP A 22 -5.85 4.80 10.36
CA ASP A 22 -5.31 4.96 11.71
C ASP A 22 -6.36 4.60 12.78
N GLY A 23 -5.96 4.73 14.04
CA GLY A 23 -6.81 4.44 15.20
C GLY A 23 -6.08 3.61 16.26
N GLU A 24 -6.76 3.33 17.37
CA GLU A 24 -6.16 2.63 18.50
C GLU A 24 -5.79 1.17 18.18
N LEU A 25 -4.88 0.60 18.98
CA LEU A 25 -4.53 -0.81 18.90
C LEU A 25 -5.74 -1.68 19.26
N GLY A 26 -5.97 -2.77 18.52
CA GLY A 26 -7.05 -3.73 18.80
C GLY A 26 -8.43 -3.39 18.19
N VAL A 27 -8.61 -2.23 17.55
CA VAL A 27 -9.92 -1.85 16.94
C VAL A 27 -10.26 -2.63 15.66
N GLY A 28 -9.34 -3.48 15.18
CA GLY A 28 -9.54 -4.36 14.03
C GLY A 28 -9.16 -3.75 12.68
N LYS A 29 -8.26 -2.75 12.64
CA LYS A 29 -7.78 -2.11 11.39
C LYS A 29 -7.24 -3.14 10.37
N THR A 30 -6.36 -4.03 10.80
CA THR A 30 -5.82 -5.10 9.96
C THR A 30 -6.92 -6.00 9.39
N LEU A 31 -7.95 -6.34 10.19
CA LEU A 31 -9.07 -7.14 9.69
C LEU A 31 -9.87 -6.36 8.64
N LEU A 32 -10.18 -5.08 8.90
CA LEU A 32 -10.88 -4.22 7.95
C LEU A 32 -10.12 -4.10 6.62
N VAL A 33 -8.82 -3.83 6.68
CA VAL A 33 -7.94 -3.69 5.52
C VAL A 33 -7.84 -5.01 4.75
N LYS A 34 -7.64 -6.14 5.42
CA LYS A 34 -7.59 -7.47 4.77
C LYS A 34 -8.92 -7.84 4.10
N THR A 35 -10.05 -7.59 4.74
CA THR A 35 -11.37 -7.83 4.17
C THR A 35 -11.62 -6.94 2.94
N THR A 36 -11.25 -5.66 3.03
CA THR A 36 -11.34 -4.72 1.90
C THR A 36 -10.44 -5.14 0.73
N ALA A 37 -9.20 -5.55 1.02
CA ALA A 37 -8.25 -6.07 0.04
C ALA A 37 -8.79 -7.30 -0.68
N ARG A 38 -9.34 -8.26 0.09
CA ARG A 38 -9.96 -9.46 -0.45
C ARG A 38 -11.12 -9.12 -1.37
N TYR A 39 -12.02 -8.24 -0.93
CA TYR A 39 -13.15 -7.79 -1.75
C TYR A 39 -12.69 -7.11 -3.04
N ALA A 40 -11.69 -6.22 -2.97
CA ALA A 40 -11.15 -5.53 -4.13
C ALA A 40 -10.50 -6.50 -5.14
N CYS A 41 -9.83 -7.54 -4.64
CA CYS A 41 -9.26 -8.60 -5.46
C CYS A 41 -10.35 -9.46 -6.13
N GLU A 42 -11.32 -9.96 -5.36
CA GLU A 42 -12.44 -10.79 -5.86
C GLU A 42 -13.27 -10.06 -6.93
N ARG A 43 -13.47 -8.74 -6.75
CA ARG A 43 -14.17 -7.88 -7.71
C ARG A 43 -13.30 -7.35 -8.85
N LYS A 44 -12.01 -7.69 -8.89
CA LYS A 44 -11.03 -7.24 -9.90
C LYS A 44 -11.03 -5.71 -10.07
N LEU A 45 -11.17 -4.97 -8.98
CA LEU A 45 -11.23 -3.50 -9.01
C LEU A 45 -9.91 -2.88 -9.46
N PHE A 46 -8.81 -3.58 -9.24
CA PHE A 46 -7.49 -3.24 -9.71
C PHE A 46 -7.05 -4.31 -10.70
N LYS A 47 -6.88 -3.94 -11.97
CA LYS A 47 -6.63 -4.89 -13.08
C LYS A 47 -5.45 -5.83 -12.83
N HIS A 48 -4.43 -5.36 -12.11
CA HIS A 48 -3.22 -6.12 -11.83
C HIS A 48 -3.16 -6.67 -10.39
N GLY A 49 -4.28 -6.56 -9.64
CA GLY A 49 -4.44 -7.17 -8.34
C GLY A 49 -4.15 -6.25 -7.16
N VAL A 50 -3.97 -6.87 -6.00
CA VAL A 50 -3.74 -6.22 -4.71
C VAL A 50 -2.47 -6.83 -4.10
N ILE A 51 -1.55 -5.97 -3.66
CA ILE A 51 -0.33 -6.34 -2.95
C ILE A 51 -0.52 -5.95 -1.49
N TYR A 52 -0.35 -6.91 -0.59
CA TYR A 52 -0.43 -6.69 0.85
C TYR A 52 0.93 -6.95 1.48
N LEU A 53 1.51 -5.93 2.10
CA LEU A 53 2.78 -6.00 2.80
C LEU A 53 2.57 -5.79 4.31
N ASP A 54 2.88 -6.81 5.10
CA ASP A 54 2.95 -6.67 6.56
C ASP A 54 4.31 -6.04 6.94
N CYS A 55 4.27 -4.80 7.45
CA CYS A 55 5.46 -4.03 7.82
C CYS A 55 5.79 -4.12 9.31
N LYS A 56 5.18 -5.05 10.07
CA LYS A 56 5.32 -5.15 11.53
C LYS A 56 6.76 -5.14 12.02
N ASP A 57 7.68 -5.81 11.32
CA ASP A 57 9.09 -5.92 11.70
C ASP A 57 10.01 -5.06 10.82
N VAL A 58 9.43 -4.22 9.97
CA VAL A 58 10.18 -3.36 9.07
C VAL A 58 10.61 -2.10 9.84
N THR A 59 11.91 -1.83 9.84
CA THR A 59 12.49 -0.66 10.53
C THR A 59 13.03 0.38 9.57
N ASN A 60 13.15 0.06 8.28
CA ASN A 60 13.70 0.94 7.26
C ASN A 60 12.80 0.94 6.02
N ALA A 61 12.44 2.13 5.54
CA ALA A 61 11.65 2.30 4.33
C ALA A 61 12.32 1.76 3.05
N GLY A 62 13.65 1.55 3.04
CA GLY A 62 14.33 0.82 1.95
C GLY A 62 13.86 -0.63 1.80
N LYS A 63 13.49 -1.29 2.91
CA LYS A 63 13.00 -2.68 2.91
C LYS A 63 11.61 -2.80 2.27
N ILE A 64 10.77 -1.76 2.36
CA ILE A 64 9.47 -1.73 1.67
C ILE A 64 9.67 -1.81 0.15
N ASN A 65 10.62 -1.05 -0.41
CA ASN A 65 10.91 -1.11 -1.84
C ASN A 65 11.36 -2.52 -2.27
N GLN A 66 12.17 -3.18 -1.43
CA GLN A 66 12.60 -4.56 -1.68
C GLN A 66 11.41 -5.51 -1.69
N MET A 67 10.55 -5.43 -0.66
CA MET A 67 9.34 -6.27 -0.57
C MET A 67 8.40 -6.05 -1.75
N LEU A 68 8.22 -4.81 -2.18
CA LEU A 68 7.43 -4.49 -3.38
C LEU A 68 8.04 -5.07 -4.66
N ALA A 69 9.36 -4.97 -4.82
CA ALA A 69 10.06 -5.52 -5.98
C ALA A 69 9.94 -7.05 -6.04
N GLU A 70 10.03 -7.72 -4.88
CA GLU A 70 9.81 -9.17 -4.74
C GLU A 70 8.37 -9.56 -5.13
N GLU A 71 7.35 -8.88 -4.60
CA GLU A 71 5.93 -9.14 -4.92
C GLU A 71 5.60 -8.89 -6.40
N LEU A 72 6.20 -7.85 -7.00
CA LEU A 72 6.04 -7.56 -8.42
C LEU A 72 6.82 -8.50 -9.34
N LYS A 73 7.48 -9.54 -8.77
CA LYS A 73 8.38 -10.46 -9.49
C LYS A 73 9.42 -9.72 -10.33
N ASN A 74 9.82 -8.54 -9.86
CA ASN A 74 10.90 -7.75 -10.43
C ASN A 74 12.03 -7.59 -9.39
N PRO A 75 12.63 -8.70 -8.90
CA PRO A 75 13.68 -8.66 -7.89
C PRO A 75 14.95 -7.96 -8.40
N TRP A 76 15.05 -7.71 -9.71
CA TRP A 76 16.15 -7.03 -10.38
C TRP A 76 15.93 -5.54 -10.58
N SER A 77 14.87 -4.93 -10.03
CA SER A 77 14.78 -3.47 -10.05
C SER A 77 15.94 -2.90 -9.24
N LYS A 78 16.99 -2.44 -9.92
CA LYS A 78 18.23 -1.95 -9.29
C LYS A 78 18.05 -0.55 -8.73
N SER A 79 16.94 0.11 -9.09
CA SER A 79 16.64 1.47 -8.71
C SER A 79 15.16 1.66 -8.34
N ARG A 80 14.90 2.64 -7.47
CA ARG A 80 13.55 3.08 -7.11
C ARG A 80 12.78 3.60 -8.33
N GLU A 81 13.50 4.18 -9.28
CA GLU A 81 12.98 4.71 -10.54
C GLU A 81 12.39 3.61 -11.42
N GLU A 82 13.05 2.46 -11.54
CA GLU A 82 12.54 1.29 -12.26
C GLU A 82 11.30 0.70 -11.60
N LEU A 83 11.29 0.63 -10.26
CA LEU A 83 10.11 0.21 -9.50
C LEU A 83 8.92 1.13 -9.79
N CYS A 84 9.11 2.45 -9.74
CA CYS A 84 8.05 3.42 -10.06
C CYS A 84 7.57 3.28 -11.51
N ARG A 85 8.48 3.12 -12.49
CA ARG A 85 8.10 2.87 -13.90
C ARG A 85 7.31 1.58 -14.09
N THR A 86 7.64 0.54 -13.33
CA THR A 86 6.89 -0.71 -13.35
C THR A 86 5.49 -0.48 -12.79
N MET A 87 5.39 0.13 -11.61
CA MET A 87 4.12 0.43 -10.96
C MET A 87 3.25 1.40 -11.77
N ASP A 88 3.83 2.37 -12.47
CA ASP A 88 3.11 3.32 -13.32
C ASP A 88 2.35 2.66 -14.48
N ARG A 89 2.79 1.46 -14.91
CA ARG A 89 2.10 0.68 -15.93
C ARG A 89 1.02 -0.24 -15.37
N LEU A 90 0.96 -0.36 -14.04
CA LEU A 90 0.09 -1.28 -13.33
C LEU A 90 -1.03 -0.52 -12.62
N GLN A 91 -2.25 -0.96 -12.84
CA GLN A 91 -3.37 -0.66 -11.94
C GLN A 91 -3.37 -1.69 -10.81
N VAL A 92 -2.63 -1.38 -9.74
CA VAL A 92 -2.46 -2.23 -8.55
C VAL A 92 -2.83 -1.44 -7.29
N LEU A 93 -3.45 -2.09 -6.32
CA LEU A 93 -3.59 -1.55 -4.97
C LEU A 93 -2.45 -2.08 -4.10
N VAL A 94 -1.68 -1.19 -3.50
CA VAL A 94 -0.64 -1.54 -2.53
C VAL A 94 -1.12 -1.20 -1.13
N ILE A 95 -1.04 -2.16 -0.23
CA ILE A 95 -1.40 -2.02 1.17
C ILE A 95 -0.15 -2.23 2.01
N LEU A 96 0.16 -1.25 2.86
CA LEU A 96 1.22 -1.30 3.85
C LEU A 96 0.58 -1.35 5.24
N ASP A 97 0.64 -2.49 5.91
CA ASP A 97 0.05 -2.69 7.24
C ASP A 97 1.12 -2.67 8.34
N ASN A 98 0.73 -2.38 9.59
CA ASN A 98 1.62 -2.32 10.75
C ASN A 98 2.84 -1.39 10.58
N LEU A 99 2.61 -0.14 10.17
CA LEU A 99 3.67 0.85 9.91
C LEU A 99 4.25 1.51 11.18
N ASP A 100 3.77 1.16 12.37
CA ASP A 100 4.11 1.82 13.64
C ASP A 100 5.62 1.93 13.89
N LEU A 101 6.41 0.90 13.57
CA LEU A 101 7.86 0.89 13.81
C LEU A 101 8.61 1.83 12.88
N ILE A 102 8.22 1.90 11.60
CA ILE A 102 8.87 2.79 10.62
C ILE A 102 8.50 4.24 10.92
N ALA A 103 7.22 4.50 11.18
CA ALA A 103 6.72 5.83 11.49
C ALA A 103 7.46 6.40 12.72
N LYS A 104 7.65 5.62 13.79
CA LYS A 104 8.34 6.08 15.00
C LYS A 104 9.84 6.38 14.82
N ARG A 105 10.52 5.70 13.89
CA ARG A 105 11.98 5.78 13.76
C ARG A 105 12.45 6.71 12.64
N HIS A 106 11.70 6.77 11.54
CA HIS A 106 12.12 7.43 10.31
C HIS A 106 10.94 8.07 9.55
N GLU A 107 10.03 8.72 10.28
CA GLU A 107 8.80 9.30 9.72
C GLU A 107 9.03 10.15 8.47
N GLU A 108 9.95 11.12 8.57
CA GLU A 108 10.21 12.06 7.47
C GLU A 108 10.70 11.33 6.22
N HIS A 109 11.69 10.43 6.37
CA HIS A 109 12.25 9.69 5.25
C HIS A 109 11.26 8.67 4.66
N PHE A 110 10.38 8.11 5.49
CA PHE A 110 9.26 7.28 5.04
C PHE A 110 8.28 8.10 4.22
N ASN A 111 7.82 9.25 4.73
CA ASN A 111 6.90 10.15 4.04
C ASN A 111 7.47 10.63 2.70
N GLN A 112 8.75 11.03 2.67
CA GLN A 112 9.43 11.41 1.43
C GLN A 112 9.42 10.28 0.38
N LYS A 113 9.59 9.02 0.79
CA LYS A 113 9.55 7.87 -0.13
C LYS A 113 8.14 7.60 -0.64
N ILE A 114 7.12 7.66 0.22
CA ILE A 114 5.73 7.48 -0.19
C ILE A 114 5.33 8.59 -1.17
N THR A 115 5.63 9.85 -0.83
CA THR A 115 5.38 11.01 -1.72
C THR A 115 6.08 10.83 -3.07
N TYR A 116 7.36 10.43 -3.08
CA TYR A 116 8.11 10.17 -4.31
C TYR A 116 7.41 9.15 -5.22
N MET A 117 6.86 8.07 -4.65
CA MET A 117 6.13 7.03 -5.40
C MET A 117 4.78 7.54 -5.91
N LEU A 118 4.06 8.31 -5.09
CA LEU A 118 2.78 8.91 -5.48
C LEU A 118 2.95 9.90 -6.64
N GLU A 119 4.02 10.68 -6.68
CA GLU A 119 4.26 11.65 -7.76
C GLU A 119 4.66 10.97 -9.09
N ARG A 120 5.20 9.75 -9.06
CA ARG A 120 5.79 9.07 -10.23
C ARG A 120 5.04 7.83 -10.71
N THR A 121 3.89 7.55 -10.12
CA THR A 121 2.97 6.52 -10.59
C THR A 121 1.67 7.19 -11.05
N SER A 122 0.85 6.51 -11.83
CA SER A 122 -0.42 7.05 -12.31
C SER A 122 -1.60 6.64 -11.41
N PHE A 123 -2.67 7.44 -11.47
CA PHE A 123 -3.96 7.07 -10.87
C PHE A 123 -4.49 5.80 -11.55
N PRO A 124 -5.26 4.94 -10.85
CA PRO A 124 -6.09 3.95 -11.53
C PRO A 124 -6.89 4.60 -12.66
N LYS A 125 -6.56 4.26 -13.92
CA LYS A 125 -7.26 4.74 -15.12
C LYS A 125 -8.62 4.08 -15.29
#